data_AF-A0A353CW81-F1
#
_entry.id   AF-A0A353CW81-F1
#
_cell.length_a   1.000
_cell.length_b   1.000
_cell.length_c   1.000
_cell.angle_alpha   90.00
_cell.angle_beta   90.00
_cell.angle_gamma   90.00
#
_symmetry.space_group_name_H-M   'P 1'
#
loop_
_entity.id
_entity.type
_entity.pdbx_description
1 polymer ?
#
loop_
_entity_poly.entity_id
_entity_poly.type
_entity_poly.pdbx_seq_one_letter_code
_entity_poly.pdbx_strand_id
1 'polypeptide(L)'
;MAATILGELGNKMKDTVVGVLKGADEVYDTLFNTVRDNVVALLEGAGDVTTTAVENVRDIVVGALKGAGDVGSTGTEAVSGVVKGTLKGVSEAGGDVGSLVKHTVSSAVVGASEVGADVTDAAVKAVQGAIDAVKEVGGDAGTATTDAVTGAIEAVGEVASGSVETVKDVLGTSVDGAKDVIEKL
;
A
#
# COMPACT_ATOMS: atom_id res chain seq x y z
N MET A 1 21.52 12.42 -1.15
CA MET A 1 21.35 10.99 -0.81
C MET A 1 20.26 10.91 0.25
N ALA A 2 19.00 10.77 -0.16
CA ALA A 2 17.89 10.60 0.77
C ALA A 2 17.84 9.11 1.12
N ALA A 3 18.43 8.74 2.25
CA ALA A 3 17.98 7.54 2.92
C ALA A 3 16.54 7.82 3.34
N THR A 4 15.57 7.04 2.86
CA THR A 4 14.24 7.02 3.44
C THR A 4 14.42 6.51 4.87
N ILE A 5 14.65 7.43 5.80
CA ILE A 5 14.64 7.14 7.23
C ILE A 5 13.17 6.84 7.53
N LEU A 6 12.83 5.55 7.56
CA LEU A 6 11.60 5.09 8.20
C LEU A 6 11.49 5.80 9.55
N GLY A 7 10.34 6.41 9.84
CA GLY A 7 10.07 6.94 11.16
C GLY A 7 10.12 5.83 12.22
N GLU A 8 10.04 6.21 13.49
CA GLU A 8 10.04 5.26 14.60
C GLU A 8 8.92 4.21 14.45
N LEU A 9 7.76 4.64 13.94
CA LEU A 9 6.63 3.77 13.66
C LEU A 9 6.92 2.75 12.55
N GLY A 10 7.59 3.17 11.48
CA GLY A 10 7.95 2.30 10.37
C GLY A 10 8.99 1.24 10.76
N ASN A 11 9.98 1.60 11.59
CA ASN A 11 10.93 0.63 12.14
C ASN A 11 10.25 -0.37 13.08
N LYS A 12 9.36 0.11 13.96
CA LYS A 12 8.56 -0.76 14.83
C LYS A 12 7.68 -1.71 14.02
N MET A 13 7.05 -1.22 12.96
CA MET A 13 6.23 -2.04 12.09
C MET A 13 7.06 -3.11 11.38
N LYS A 14 8.24 -2.74 10.86
CA LYS A 14 9.20 -3.68 10.30
C LYS A 14 9.54 -4.79 11.28
N ASP A 15 9.95 -4.45 12.50
CA ASP A 15 10.32 -5.43 13.52
C ASP A 15 9.15 -6.33 13.92
N THR A 16 7.95 -5.75 14.02
CA THR A 16 6.71 -6.49 14.28
C THR A 16 6.45 -7.51 13.19
N VAL A 17 6.50 -7.10 11.93
CA VAL A 17 6.30 -7.98 10.77
C VAL A 17 7.37 -9.08 10.71
N VAL A 18 8.64 -8.75 10.91
CA VAL A 18 9.72 -9.76 10.97
C VAL A 18 9.47 -10.76 12.09
N GLY A 19 8.96 -10.30 13.24
CA GLY A 19 8.63 -11.14 14.39
C GLY A 19 7.48 -12.11 14.12
N VAL A 20 6.37 -11.62 13.56
CA VAL A 20 5.17 -12.44 13.30
C VAL A 20 5.31 -13.35 12.08
N LEU A 21 6.10 -12.96 11.08
CA LEU A 21 6.31 -13.78 9.89
C LEU A 21 7.31 -14.90 10.09
N LYS A 22 8.21 -14.80 11.08
CA LYS A 22 9.12 -15.89 11.48
C LYS A 22 8.34 -17.02 12.15
N GLY A 23 7.71 -17.86 11.33
CA GLY A 23 6.89 -18.99 11.75
C GLY A 23 5.43 -18.92 11.30
N ALA A 24 5.05 -17.93 10.48
CA ALA A 24 3.74 -17.90 9.85
C ALA A 24 3.71 -18.81 8.61
N ASP A 25 2.74 -19.71 8.55
CA ASP A 25 2.47 -20.50 7.33
C ASP A 25 1.79 -19.65 6.24
N GLU A 26 0.94 -18.70 6.65
CA GLU A 26 0.16 -17.82 5.75
C GLU A 26 0.66 -16.38 5.82
N VAL A 27 1.64 -16.04 4.98
CA VAL A 27 2.29 -14.73 4.98
C VAL A 27 1.32 -13.60 4.62
N TYR A 28 0.43 -13.84 3.64
CA TYR A 28 -0.55 -12.85 3.22
C TYR A 28 -1.49 -12.45 4.37
N ASP A 29 -2.17 -13.41 4.99
CA ASP A 29 -3.11 -13.14 6.09
C ASP A 29 -2.41 -12.56 7.30
N THR A 30 -1.21 -13.02 7.61
CA THR A 30 -0.42 -12.48 8.72
C THR A 30 -0.06 -11.01 8.46
N LEU A 31 0.40 -10.65 7.26
CA LEU A 31 0.68 -9.27 6.89
C LEU A 31 -0.57 -8.41 6.91
N PHE A 32 -1.63 -8.89 6.26
CA PHE A 32 -2.92 -8.20 6.19
C PHE A 32 -3.43 -7.87 7.60
N ASN A 33 -3.54 -8.87 8.48
CA ASN A 33 -4.04 -8.67 9.84
C ASN A 33 -3.12 -7.78 10.67
N THR A 34 -1.79 -7.99 10.59
CA THR A 34 -0.82 -7.19 11.36
C THR A 34 -0.88 -5.72 10.95
N VAL A 35 -0.92 -5.43 9.65
CA VAL A 35 -1.02 -4.05 9.14
C VAL A 35 -2.35 -3.42 9.55
N ARG A 36 -3.46 -4.13 9.33
CA ARG A 36 -4.80 -3.69 9.70
C ARG A 36 -4.88 -3.32 11.18
N ASP A 37 -4.48 -4.23 12.06
CA ASP A 37 -4.58 -4.04 13.51
C ASP A 37 -3.70 -2.87 13.99
N ASN A 38 -2.51 -2.67 13.40
CA ASN A 38 -1.65 -1.53 13.71
C ASN A 38 -2.24 -0.20 13.21
N VAL A 39 -2.87 -0.18 12.04
CA VAL A 39 -3.54 1.02 11.52
C VAL A 39 -4.77 1.36 12.36
N VAL A 40 -5.58 0.38 12.76
CA VAL A 40 -6.70 0.58 13.69
C VAL A 40 -6.20 1.19 14.99
N ALA A 41 -5.22 0.56 15.65
CA ALA A 41 -4.68 1.04 16.92
C ALA A 41 -4.06 2.45 16.82
N LEU A 42 -3.40 2.76 15.70
CA LEU A 42 -2.84 4.08 15.43
C LEU A 42 -3.95 5.15 15.37
N LEU A 43 -5.01 4.87 14.61
CA LEU A 43 -6.06 5.85 14.35
C LEU A 43 -7.01 6.00 15.54
N GLU A 44 -7.33 4.92 16.24
CA GLU A 44 -8.07 4.97 17.52
C GLU A 44 -7.30 5.76 18.59
N GLY A 45 -5.97 5.63 18.61
CA GLY A 45 -5.10 6.39 19.52
C GLY A 45 -4.93 7.87 19.13
N ALA A 46 -5.06 8.20 17.84
CA ALA A 46 -4.90 9.56 17.31
C ALA A 46 -6.20 10.40 17.37
N GLY A 47 -7.37 9.76 17.35
CA GLY A 47 -8.69 10.41 17.46
C GLY A 47 -9.21 11.06 16.17
N ASP A 48 -8.34 11.42 15.22
CA ASP A 48 -8.70 11.98 13.90
C ASP A 48 -7.66 11.62 12.82
N VAL A 49 -8.09 11.48 11.56
CA VAL A 49 -7.21 11.29 10.40
C VAL A 49 -6.61 12.63 9.96
N THR A 50 -5.54 13.02 10.63
CA THR A 50 -4.76 14.24 10.31
C THR A 50 -3.61 13.95 9.35
N THR A 51 -2.90 14.97 8.85
CA THR A 51 -1.67 14.79 8.05
C THR A 51 -0.66 13.86 8.74
N THR A 52 -0.53 13.96 10.06
CA THR A 52 0.33 13.06 10.85
C THR A 52 -0.15 11.62 10.81
N ALA A 53 -1.46 11.38 10.82
CA ALA A 53 -2.02 10.03 10.65
C ALA A 53 -1.69 9.45 9.28
N VAL A 54 -1.77 10.25 8.21
CA VAL A 54 -1.40 9.84 6.84
C VAL A 54 0.10 9.50 6.76
N GLU A 55 0.97 10.33 7.33
CA GLU A 55 2.42 10.07 7.38
C GLU A 55 2.73 8.78 8.16
N ASN A 56 2.05 8.57 9.28
CA ASN A 56 2.19 7.35 10.09
C ASN A 56 1.68 6.10 9.34
N VAL A 57 0.58 6.20 8.59
CA VAL A 57 0.09 5.11 7.74
C VAL A 57 1.12 4.76 6.67
N ARG A 58 1.74 5.75 6.03
CA ARG A 58 2.84 5.53 5.09
C ARG A 58 4.01 4.79 5.74
N ASP A 59 4.41 5.20 6.94
CA ASP A 59 5.47 4.54 7.69
C ASP A 59 5.14 3.07 8.00
N ILE A 60 3.88 2.78 8.37
CA ILE A 60 3.39 1.40 8.56
C ILE A 60 3.49 0.61 7.25
N VAL A 61 3.00 1.15 6.13
CA VAL A 61 3.02 0.48 4.82
C VAL A 61 4.44 0.13 4.40
N VAL A 62 5.35 1.11 4.42
CA VAL A 62 6.76 0.90 4.03
C VAL A 62 7.46 -0.03 5.01
N GLY A 63 7.25 0.15 6.32
CA GLY A 63 7.81 -0.69 7.37
C GLY A 63 7.38 -2.15 7.24
N ALA A 64 6.09 -2.39 6.97
CA ALA A 64 5.54 -3.72 6.77
C ALA A 64 6.15 -4.41 5.54
N LEU A 65 6.29 -3.70 4.43
CA LEU A 65 6.92 -4.24 3.22
C LEU A 65 8.40 -4.55 3.45
N LYS A 66 9.15 -3.68 4.14
CA LYS A 66 10.54 -3.99 4.53
C LYS A 66 10.62 -5.18 5.46
N GLY A 67 9.68 -5.33 6.39
CA GLY A 67 9.62 -6.49 7.27
C GLY A 67 9.35 -7.78 6.51
N ALA A 68 8.42 -7.73 5.54
CA ALA A 68 8.13 -8.84 4.64
C ALA A 68 9.35 -9.22 3.77
N GLY A 69 10.05 -8.21 3.23
CA GLY A 69 11.27 -8.40 2.45
C GLY A 69 12.40 -9.05 3.26
N ASP A 70 12.61 -8.62 4.51
CA ASP A 70 13.65 -9.16 5.40
C ASP A 70 13.45 -10.66 5.73
N VAL A 71 12.22 -11.16 5.70
CA VAL A 71 11.92 -12.59 5.92
C VAL A 71 11.85 -13.40 4.61
N GLY A 72 12.21 -12.79 3.48
CA GLY A 72 12.17 -13.44 2.16
C GLY A 72 10.78 -13.52 1.54
N SER A 73 9.78 -12.88 2.15
CA SER A 73 8.46 -12.66 1.55
C SER A 73 8.51 -11.41 0.65
N THR A 74 9.30 -11.47 -0.41
CA THR A 74 9.43 -10.39 -1.41
C THR A 74 8.29 -10.39 -2.43
N GLY A 75 7.17 -11.05 -2.11
CA GLY A 75 6.03 -11.20 -3.01
C GLY A 75 5.29 -9.88 -3.22
N THR A 76 4.89 -9.64 -4.46
CA THR A 76 3.89 -8.62 -4.83
C THR A 76 2.53 -8.89 -4.13
N GLU A 77 2.34 -10.10 -3.62
CA GLU A 77 1.27 -10.48 -2.68
C GLU A 77 1.33 -9.72 -1.34
N ALA A 78 2.53 -9.46 -0.81
CA ALA A 78 2.70 -8.64 0.39
C ALA A 78 2.21 -7.21 0.14
N VAL A 79 2.42 -6.68 -1.06
CA VAL A 79 1.93 -5.35 -1.47
C VAL A 79 0.41 -5.28 -1.38
N SER A 80 -0.29 -6.24 -2.00
CA SER A 80 -1.75 -6.29 -1.92
C SER A 80 -2.24 -6.47 -0.48
N GLY A 81 -1.64 -7.37 0.30
CA GLY A 81 -2.02 -7.60 1.70
C GLY A 81 -1.82 -6.38 2.59
N VAL A 82 -0.70 -5.67 2.43
CA VAL A 82 -0.40 -4.42 3.16
C VAL A 82 -1.36 -3.31 2.77
N VAL A 83 -1.59 -3.07 1.47
CA VAL A 83 -2.52 -2.03 1.01
C VAL A 83 -3.93 -2.30 1.51
N LYS A 84 -4.39 -3.54 1.35
CA LYS A 84 -5.73 -3.95 1.77
C LYS A 84 -5.90 -3.87 3.29
N GLY A 85 -4.92 -4.34 4.04
CA GLY A 85 -4.90 -4.28 5.50
C GLY A 85 -4.93 -2.83 5.99
N THR A 86 -4.16 -1.96 5.33
CA THR A 86 -4.13 -0.54 5.65
C THR A 86 -5.49 0.12 5.46
N LEU A 87 -6.09 -0.02 4.28
CA LEU A 87 -7.35 0.63 3.95
C LEU A 87 -8.54 0.07 4.76
N LYS A 88 -8.55 -1.24 5.05
CA LYS A 88 -9.52 -1.80 6.00
C LYS A 88 -9.31 -1.27 7.41
N GLY A 89 -8.06 -1.16 7.88
CA GLY A 89 -7.77 -0.62 9.19
C GLY A 89 -8.21 0.85 9.31
N VAL A 90 -8.02 1.65 8.26
CA VAL A 90 -8.57 3.01 8.17
C VAL A 90 -10.09 3.00 8.31
N SER A 91 -10.77 2.14 7.55
CA SER A 91 -12.23 2.03 7.60
C SER A 91 -12.74 1.62 8.97
N GLU A 92 -12.10 0.64 9.62
CA GLU A 92 -12.48 0.13 10.93
C GLU A 92 -12.28 1.17 12.03
N ALA A 93 -11.27 2.03 11.89
CA ALA A 93 -11.06 3.19 12.75
C ALA A 93 -11.97 4.39 12.44
N GLY A 94 -12.86 4.27 11.44
CA GLY A 94 -13.79 5.35 11.03
C GLY A 94 -13.17 6.44 10.15
N GLY A 95 -11.98 6.19 9.58
CA GLY A 95 -11.30 7.11 8.67
C GLY A 95 -11.85 7.10 7.24
N ASP A 96 -11.55 8.15 6.48
CA ASP A 96 -11.89 8.23 5.06
C ASP A 96 -10.91 7.41 4.21
N VAL A 97 -11.36 6.21 3.85
CA VAL A 97 -10.60 5.27 3.02
C VAL A 97 -10.29 5.86 1.64
N GLY A 98 -11.25 6.54 1.02
CA GLY A 98 -11.13 7.07 -0.34
C GLY A 98 -9.98 8.08 -0.43
N SER A 99 -9.92 9.00 0.53
CA SER A 99 -8.84 10.00 0.62
C SER A 99 -7.43 9.40 0.77
N LEU A 100 -7.35 8.17 1.29
CA LEU A 100 -6.09 7.47 1.58
C LEU A 100 -5.67 6.47 0.49
N VAL A 101 -6.53 6.14 -0.47
CA VAL A 101 -6.23 5.18 -1.55
C VAL A 101 -4.95 5.58 -2.28
N LYS A 102 -4.90 6.80 -2.80
CA LYS A 102 -3.77 7.33 -3.57
C LYS A 102 -2.45 7.22 -2.78
N HIS A 103 -2.46 7.68 -1.53
CA HIS A 103 -1.27 7.68 -0.67
C HIS A 103 -0.83 6.27 -0.26
N THR A 104 -1.78 5.38 0.03
CA THR A 104 -1.50 4.00 0.40
C THR A 104 -0.87 3.25 -0.77
N VAL A 105 -1.44 3.38 -1.98
CA VAL A 105 -0.91 2.76 -3.20
C VAL A 105 0.48 3.30 -3.53
N SER A 106 0.66 4.62 -3.52
CA SER A 106 1.96 5.25 -3.76
C SER A 106 3.03 4.76 -2.76
N SER A 107 2.69 4.75 -1.46
CA SER A 107 3.59 4.29 -0.40
C SER A 107 3.95 2.81 -0.54
N ALA A 108 3.00 1.99 -0.99
CA ALA A 108 3.23 0.56 -1.18
C ALA A 108 4.14 0.29 -2.38
N VAL A 109 3.98 1.02 -3.49
CA VAL A 109 4.88 0.94 -4.65
C VAL A 109 6.30 1.40 -4.28
N VAL A 110 6.42 2.51 -3.56
CA VAL A 110 7.72 2.99 -3.07
C VAL A 110 8.35 1.95 -2.15
N GLY A 111 7.61 1.45 -1.16
CA GLY A 111 8.10 0.42 -0.24
C GLY A 111 8.52 -0.87 -0.94
N ALA A 112 7.77 -1.29 -1.95
CA ALA A 112 8.11 -2.43 -2.80
C ALA A 112 9.42 -2.19 -3.57
N SER A 113 9.61 -1.00 -4.14
CA SER A 113 10.87 -0.62 -4.79
C SER A 113 12.05 -0.64 -3.82
N GLU A 114 11.86 -0.22 -2.57
CA GLU A 114 12.93 -0.19 -1.56
C GLU A 114 13.37 -1.60 -1.12
N VAL A 115 12.50 -2.60 -1.23
CA VAL A 115 12.83 -4.01 -0.96
C VAL A 115 13.26 -4.79 -2.21
N GLY A 116 13.37 -4.10 -3.35
CA GLY A 116 13.79 -4.70 -4.62
C GLY A 116 12.72 -5.58 -5.29
N ALA A 117 11.44 -5.41 -4.95
CA ALA A 117 10.35 -6.05 -5.67
C ALA A 117 10.13 -5.41 -7.05
N ASP A 118 9.51 -6.15 -7.96
CA ASP A 118 9.13 -5.63 -9.28
C ASP A 118 8.09 -4.51 -9.10
N VAL A 119 8.47 -3.29 -9.47
CA VAL A 119 7.64 -2.09 -9.31
C VAL A 119 6.39 -2.11 -10.19
N THR A 120 6.42 -2.84 -11.31
CA THR A 120 5.28 -2.99 -12.22
C THR A 120 4.24 -3.90 -11.59
N ASP A 121 4.65 -5.08 -11.14
CA ASP A 121 3.75 -5.99 -10.45
C ASP A 121 3.27 -5.40 -9.11
N ALA A 122 4.14 -4.69 -8.38
CA ALA A 122 3.77 -4.00 -7.15
C ALA A 122 2.70 -2.93 -7.42
N ALA A 123 2.83 -2.14 -8.49
CA ALA A 123 1.82 -1.17 -8.89
C ALA A 123 0.46 -1.85 -9.16
N VAL A 124 0.45 -2.94 -9.94
CA VAL A 124 -0.78 -3.69 -10.22
C VAL A 124 -1.41 -4.24 -8.95
N LYS A 125 -0.62 -4.91 -8.09
CA LYS A 125 -1.12 -5.52 -6.86
C LYS A 125 -1.56 -4.49 -5.83
N ALA A 126 -0.89 -3.34 -5.75
CA ALA A 126 -1.30 -2.23 -4.91
C ALA A 126 -2.65 -1.67 -5.38
N VAL A 127 -2.80 -1.41 -6.68
CA VAL A 127 -4.05 -0.91 -7.25
C VAL A 127 -5.20 -1.87 -7.03
N GLN A 128 -5.00 -3.16 -7.33
CA GLN A 128 -6.01 -4.20 -7.09
C GLN A 128 -6.38 -4.31 -5.61
N GLY A 129 -5.38 -4.38 -4.72
CA GLY A 129 -5.61 -4.43 -3.28
C GLY A 129 -6.38 -3.23 -2.76
N ALA A 130 -6.14 -2.03 -3.31
CA ALA A 130 -6.86 -0.83 -2.93
C ALA A 130 -8.31 -0.83 -3.41
N ILE A 131 -8.55 -1.15 -4.68
CA ILE A 131 -9.89 -1.22 -5.25
C ILE A 131 -10.72 -2.26 -4.50
N ASP A 132 -10.14 -3.42 -4.21
CA ASP A 132 -10.82 -4.48 -3.47
C ASP A 132 -11.14 -4.05 -2.03
N ALA A 133 -10.20 -3.41 -1.34
CA ALA A 133 -10.44 -2.87 0.00
C ALA A 133 -11.59 -1.87 -0.01
N VAL A 134 -11.60 -0.92 -0.96
CA VAL A 134 -12.65 0.09 -1.07
C VAL A 134 -14.00 -0.55 -1.37
N LYS A 135 -14.06 -1.52 -2.29
CA LYS A 135 -15.28 -2.26 -2.60
C LYS A 135 -15.83 -3.00 -1.38
N GLU A 136 -14.96 -3.65 -0.61
CA GLU A 136 -15.36 -4.41 0.58
C GLU A 136 -15.90 -3.54 1.71
N VAL A 137 -15.44 -2.28 1.82
CA VAL A 137 -15.96 -1.31 2.79
C VAL A 137 -17.12 -0.48 2.24
N GLY A 138 -17.60 -0.78 1.02
CA GLY A 138 -18.75 -0.14 0.40
C GLY A 138 -18.48 1.24 -0.20
N GLY A 139 -17.22 1.59 -0.47
CA GLY A 139 -16.85 2.86 -1.10
C GLY A 139 -16.98 2.85 -2.64
N ASP A 140 -16.74 4.01 -3.25
CA ASP A 140 -16.86 4.19 -4.70
C ASP A 140 -15.65 3.58 -5.45
N ALA A 141 -15.89 2.48 -6.14
CA ALA A 141 -14.85 1.76 -6.87
C ALA A 141 -14.26 2.58 -8.04
N GLY A 142 -15.01 3.48 -8.68
CA GLY A 142 -14.52 4.28 -9.80
C GLY A 142 -13.51 5.35 -9.35
N THR A 143 -13.83 6.01 -8.24
CA THR A 143 -12.96 6.97 -7.56
C THR A 143 -11.73 6.24 -7.02
N ALA A 144 -11.91 5.07 -6.38
CA ALA A 144 -10.80 4.25 -5.93
C ALA A 144 -9.87 3.84 -7.08
N THR A 145 -10.41 3.41 -8.23
CA THR A 145 -9.59 3.10 -9.41
C THR A 145 -8.81 4.34 -9.86
N THR A 146 -9.44 5.51 -9.91
CA THR A 146 -8.80 6.76 -10.32
C THR A 146 -7.63 7.12 -9.39
N ASP A 147 -7.89 7.11 -8.08
CA ASP A 147 -6.89 7.47 -7.06
C ASP A 147 -5.76 6.44 -6.99
N ALA A 148 -6.09 5.16 -7.07
CA ALA A 148 -5.12 4.07 -7.02
C ALA A 148 -4.20 4.10 -8.25
N VAL A 149 -4.77 4.16 -9.46
CA VAL A 149 -3.99 4.20 -10.71
C VAL A 149 -3.11 5.44 -10.77
N THR A 150 -3.64 6.60 -10.37
CA THR A 150 -2.86 7.85 -10.31
C THR A 150 -1.71 7.72 -9.31
N GLY A 151 -1.98 7.25 -8.09
CA GLY A 151 -0.97 7.07 -7.05
C GLY A 151 0.12 6.06 -7.44
N ALA A 152 -0.25 4.99 -8.15
CA ALA A 152 0.71 4.02 -8.66
C ALA A 152 1.62 4.60 -9.75
N ILE A 153 1.03 5.28 -10.75
CA ILE A 153 1.80 5.87 -11.86
C ILE A 153 2.76 6.95 -11.37
N GLU A 154 2.31 7.82 -10.46
CA GLU A 154 3.16 8.84 -9.84
C GLU A 154 4.31 8.19 -9.06
N ALA A 155 4.02 7.21 -8.20
CA ALA A 155 5.04 6.52 -7.41
C ALA A 155 6.07 5.81 -8.30
N VAL A 156 5.61 5.13 -9.37
CA VAL A 156 6.51 4.52 -10.36
C VAL A 156 7.35 5.59 -11.06
N GLY A 157 6.77 6.74 -11.39
CA GLY A 157 7.51 7.88 -11.94
C GLY A 157 8.63 8.37 -11.04
N GLU A 158 8.40 8.34 -9.72
CA GLU A 158 9.38 8.74 -8.71
C GLU A 158 10.51 7.71 -8.53
N VAL A 159 10.19 6.42 -8.48
CA VAL A 159 11.19 5.37 -8.14
C VAL A 159 11.80 4.69 -9.36
N ALA A 160 11.10 4.66 -10.49
CA ALA A 160 11.45 3.91 -11.69
C ALA A 160 10.87 4.56 -12.95
N SER A 161 11.25 5.82 -13.21
CA SER A 161 10.71 6.65 -14.32
C SER A 161 10.69 5.98 -15.70
N GLY A 162 11.65 5.09 -15.99
CA GLY A 162 11.68 4.31 -17.24
C GLY A 162 10.59 3.22 -17.37
N SER A 163 9.87 2.90 -16.30
CA SER A 163 8.84 1.85 -16.26
C SER A 163 7.42 2.42 -16.28
N VAL A 164 7.25 3.75 -16.30
CA VAL A 164 5.93 4.41 -16.26
C VAL A 164 5.04 3.98 -17.42
N GLU A 165 5.57 3.91 -18.63
CA GLU A 165 4.80 3.51 -19.82
C GLU A 165 4.37 2.04 -19.71
N THR A 166 5.28 1.16 -19.30
CA THR A 166 4.97 -0.26 -19.04
C THR A 166 3.87 -0.40 -17.98
N VAL A 167 3.93 0.38 -16.90
CA VAL A 167 2.91 0.35 -15.85
C VAL A 167 1.58 0.88 -16.36
N LYS A 168 1.56 1.95 -17.15
CA LYS A 168 0.34 2.42 -17.82
C LYS A 168 -0.27 1.30 -18.69
N ASP A 169 0.51 0.64 -19.52
CA ASP A 169 0.03 -0.45 -20.38
C ASP A 169 -0.51 -1.64 -19.59
N VAL A 170 0.23 -2.08 -18.57
CA VAL A 170 -0.17 -3.24 -17.74
C VAL A 170 -1.41 -2.90 -16.92
N LEU A 171 -1.48 -1.72 -16.28
CA LEU A 171 -2.67 -1.29 -15.54
C LEU A 171 -3.88 -1.15 -16.47
N GLY A 172 -3.71 -0.55 -17.65
CA GLY A 172 -4.77 -0.38 -18.64
C GLY A 172 -5.36 -1.69 -19.18
N THR A 173 -4.63 -2.80 -19.06
CA THR A 173 -5.10 -4.14 -19.44
C THR A 173 -5.53 -5.01 -18.25
N SER A 174 -5.01 -4.74 -17.05
CA SER A 174 -5.20 -5.58 -15.86
C SER A 174 -6.23 -5.06 -14.86
N VAL A 175 -6.63 -3.79 -14.97
CA VAL A 175 -7.54 -3.13 -14.02
C VAL A 175 -8.70 -2.48 -14.79
N ASP A 176 -9.93 -2.89 -14.45
CA ASP A 176 -11.14 -2.32 -15.04
C ASP A 176 -11.24 -0.81 -14.78
N GLY A 177 -11.44 -0.03 -15.83
CA GLY A 177 -11.53 1.44 -15.79
C GLY A 177 -10.18 2.16 -15.68
N ALA A 178 -9.06 1.44 -15.51
CA ALA A 178 -7.75 2.08 -15.47
C ALA A 178 -7.38 2.74 -16.80
N LYS A 179 -7.81 2.16 -17.93
CA LYS A 179 -7.56 2.74 -19.26
C LYS A 179 -8.15 4.14 -19.40
N ASP A 180 -9.41 4.32 -19.01
CA ASP A 180 -10.09 5.64 -19.03
C ASP A 180 -9.43 6.67 -18.11
N VAL A 181 -8.82 6.22 -17.01
CA VAL A 181 -8.05 7.07 -16.09
C VAL A 181 -6.72 7.48 -16.74
N ILE A 182 -6.00 6.51 -17.30
CA ILE A 182 -4.69 6.72 -17.94
C ILE A 182 -4.80 7.67 -19.13
N GLU A 183 -5.86 7.58 -19.93
CA GLU A 183 -6.10 8.48 -21.07
C GLU A 183 -6.33 9.94 -20.63
N LYS A 184 -6.62 10.19 -19.35
CA LYS A 184 -6.81 11.51 -18.76
C LYS A 184 -5.58 12.04 -18.02
N LEU A 185 -4.51 11.24 -17.88
CA LEU A 185 -3.25 11.57 -17.20
C LEU A 185 -2.14 12.00 -18.19
#